data_AF-A0A2G3PTW2-F1
#
_entry.id   AF-A0A2G3PTW2-F1
#
_cell.length_a   1.000
_cell.length_b   1.000
_cell.length_c   1.000
_cell.angle_alpha   90.00
_cell.angle_beta   90.00
_cell.angle_gamma   90.00
#
_symmetry.space_group_name_H-M   'P 1'
#
loop_
_entity.id
_entity.type
_entity.pdbx_description
1 polymer ?
#
loop_
_entity_poly.entity_id
_entity_poly.type
_entity_poly.pdbx_seq_one_letter_code
_entity_poly.pdbx_strand_id
1 'polypeptide(L)'
;MEWILTILTFKVPVFVIILIIIGLWVVKKIYNSFSSEKVDNSPQWLNYKKSKYKKWIFAWDYNLNSYLRQYEIIHLRPVCQCGCELSKNANGSTVHYSYGTLICPKCGKTYPEIYEEDILDFKKVLLYDINNDLYPKENIK
;
A
#
# COMPACT_ATOMS: atom_id res chain seq x y z
N MET A 1 -17.39 48.78 34.52
CA MET A 1 -18.15 47.86 33.64
C MET A 1 -18.85 48.66 32.55
N GLU A 2 -18.11 49.38 31.70
CA GLU A 2 -18.73 50.21 30.65
C GLU A 2 -18.32 49.79 29.22
N TRP A 3 -17.45 48.78 29.11
CA TRP A 3 -16.74 48.47 27.86
C TRP A 3 -17.46 47.34 27.09
N ILE A 4 -18.33 46.60 27.79
CA ILE A 4 -19.14 45.49 27.25
C ILE A 4 -20.36 46.02 26.48
N LEU A 5 -20.94 47.14 26.91
CA LEU A 5 -22.14 47.70 26.28
C LEU A 5 -21.84 48.34 24.91
N THR A 6 -20.61 48.84 24.70
CA THR A 6 -20.16 49.42 23.43
C THR A 6 -20.08 48.39 22.30
N ILE A 7 -19.77 47.12 22.64
CA ILE A 7 -19.74 46.01 21.69
C ILE A 7 -21.16 45.62 21.25
N LEU A 8 -22.15 45.77 22.15
CA LEU A 8 -23.56 45.42 21.88
C LEU A 8 -24.33 46.47 21.07
N THR A 9 -23.88 47.72 21.06
CA THR A 9 -24.50 48.82 20.27
C THR A 9 -23.90 48.98 18.89
N PHE A 10 -22.91 48.17 18.52
CA PHE A 10 -22.39 48.18 17.16
C PHE A 10 -23.52 47.69 16.25
N LYS A 11 -24.05 48.59 15.42
CA LYS A 11 -24.97 48.28 14.32
C LYS A 11 -24.20 47.41 13.34
N VAL A 12 -23.97 46.15 13.67
CA VAL A 12 -23.32 45.19 12.79
C VAL A 12 -24.30 45.01 11.64
N PRO A 13 -23.95 45.51 10.45
CA PRO A 13 -24.86 45.42 9.34
C PRO A 13 -25.04 43.94 8.99
N VAL A 14 -26.29 43.54 8.77
CA VAL A 14 -26.71 42.14 8.62
C VAL A 14 -25.85 41.38 7.58
N PHE A 15 -25.31 42.08 6.58
CA PHE A 15 -24.41 41.48 5.58
C PHE A 15 -23.10 40.91 6.17
N VAL A 16 -22.58 41.46 7.26
CA VAL A 16 -21.35 40.97 7.91
C VAL A 16 -21.58 39.62 8.56
N ILE A 17 -22.74 39.43 9.20
CA ILE A 17 -23.14 38.15 9.81
C ILE A 17 -23.31 37.09 8.72
N ILE A 18 -23.94 37.47 7.60
CA ILE A 18 -24.11 36.58 6.43
C ILE A 18 -22.75 36.15 5.86
N LEU A 19 -21.79 37.07 5.72
CA LEU A 19 -20.44 36.74 5.24
C LEU A 19 -19.70 35.76 6.15
N ILE A 20 -19.85 35.90 7.47
CA ILE A 20 -19.24 34.97 8.43
C ILE A 20 -19.85 33.57 8.30
N ILE A 21 -21.18 33.48 8.16
CA ILE A 21 -21.87 32.19 7.97
C ILE A 21 -21.42 31.51 6.66
N ILE A 22 -21.32 32.27 5.56
CA ILE A 22 -20.82 31.76 4.28
C ILE A 22 -19.36 31.31 4.41
N GLY A 23 -18.52 32.09 5.08
CA GLY A 23 -17.13 31.73 5.35
C GLY A 23 -17.00 30.41 6.12
N LEU A 24 -17.77 30.25 7.19
CA LEU A 24 -17.81 29.00 7.97
C LEU A 24 -18.32 27.82 7.13
N TRP A 25 -19.28 28.05 6.23
CA TRP A 25 -19.77 27.02 5.32
C TRP A 25 -18.70 26.56 4.33
N VAL A 26 -17.93 27.50 3.75
CA VAL A 26 -16.81 27.20 2.85
C VAL A 26 -15.70 26.45 3.58
N VAL A 27 -15.30 26.92 4.78
CA VAL A 27 -14.28 26.23 5.60
C VAL A 27 -14.73 24.81 5.96
N LYS A 28 -16.00 24.62 6.34
CA LYS A 28 -16.55 23.28 6.62
C LYS A 28 -16.57 22.39 5.38
N LYS A 29 -16.89 22.94 4.20
CA LYS A 29 -16.89 22.20 2.93
C LYS A 29 -15.48 21.75 2.54
N ILE A 30 -14.48 22.63 2.72
CA ILE A 30 -13.06 22.29 2.50
C ILE A 30 -12.61 21.26 3.53
N TYR A 31 -12.91 21.48 4.82
CA TYR A 31 -12.56 20.53 5.88
C TYR A 31 -13.17 19.15 5.64
N ASN A 32 -14.45 19.05 5.28
CA ASN A 32 -15.08 17.76 4.96
C ASN A 32 -14.51 17.12 3.67
N SER A 33 -14.05 17.93 2.71
CA SER A 33 -13.40 17.41 1.50
C SER A 33 -11.99 16.86 1.75
N PHE A 34 -11.30 17.35 2.77
CA PHE A 34 -9.97 16.88 3.17
C PHE A 34 -10.03 15.84 4.30
N SER A 35 -11.05 15.94 5.15
CA SER A 35 -11.43 15.02 6.21
C SER A 35 -12.49 14.04 5.70
N SER A 36 -12.35 13.58 4.45
CA SER A 36 -12.86 12.25 4.15
C SER A 36 -12.09 11.32 5.07
N GLU A 37 -12.75 10.85 6.13
CA GLU A 37 -12.35 9.64 6.81
C GLU A 37 -11.81 8.67 5.77
N LYS A 38 -10.62 8.13 6.03
CA LYS A 38 -10.13 6.93 5.35
C LYS A 38 -11.07 5.79 5.73
N VAL A 39 -12.30 5.83 5.23
CA VAL A 39 -13.15 4.65 5.16
C VAL A 39 -12.33 3.70 4.33
N ASP A 40 -11.85 2.65 4.98
CA ASP A 40 -10.93 1.65 4.46
C ASP A 40 -11.67 0.76 3.44
N ASN A 41 -12.23 1.39 2.41
CA ASN A 41 -12.74 0.75 1.20
C ASN A 41 -11.56 0.41 0.28
N SER A 42 -10.43 0.03 0.87
CA SER A 42 -9.28 -0.44 0.13
C SER A 42 -9.67 -1.81 -0.46
N PRO A 43 -9.41 -2.05 -1.75
CA PRO A 43 -9.79 -3.32 -2.37
C PRO A 43 -9.23 -4.52 -1.61
N GLN A 44 -10.05 -5.56 -1.39
CA GLN A 44 -9.65 -6.73 -0.58
C GLN A 44 -8.38 -7.42 -1.11
N TRP A 45 -8.14 -7.39 -2.41
CA TRP A 45 -6.93 -7.93 -3.02
C TRP A 45 -5.64 -7.22 -2.58
N LEU A 46 -5.69 -6.04 -1.95
CA LEU A 46 -4.50 -5.41 -1.37
C LEU A 46 -3.91 -6.19 -0.20
N ASN A 47 -4.70 -7.05 0.45
CA ASN A 47 -4.23 -7.96 1.49
C ASN A 47 -3.56 -9.21 0.89
N TYR A 48 -3.83 -9.53 -0.38
CA TYR A 48 -3.18 -10.63 -1.08
C TYR A 48 -1.74 -10.26 -1.41
N LYS A 49 -0.80 -10.64 -0.54
CA LYS A 49 0.63 -10.28 -0.66
C LYS A 49 1.58 -11.48 -0.69
N LYS A 50 1.03 -12.69 -0.65
CA LYS A 50 1.79 -13.93 -0.60
C LYS A 50 1.05 -15.05 -1.29
N SER A 51 1.74 -15.78 -2.16
CA SER A 51 1.17 -16.95 -2.83
C SER A 51 2.24 -17.97 -3.19
N LYS A 52 1.78 -19.20 -3.44
CA LYS A 52 2.63 -20.30 -3.89
C LYS A 52 2.46 -20.47 -5.38
N TYR A 53 3.57 -20.55 -6.10
CA TYR A 53 3.60 -20.84 -7.52
C TYR A 53 4.69 -21.87 -7.82
N LYS A 54 4.31 -22.99 -8.45
CA LYS A 54 5.18 -24.16 -8.63
C LYS A 54 5.81 -24.58 -7.28
N LYS A 55 7.14 -24.61 -7.20
CA LYS A 55 7.93 -24.92 -6.00
C LYS A 55 8.24 -23.70 -5.12
N TRP A 56 7.86 -22.50 -5.56
CA TRP A 56 8.24 -21.23 -4.95
C TRP A 56 7.11 -20.61 -4.16
N ILE A 57 7.48 -19.86 -3.12
CA ILE A 57 6.57 -18.97 -2.41
C ILE A 57 7.03 -17.57 -2.77
N PHE A 58 6.13 -16.77 -3.30
CA PHE A 58 6.38 -15.38 -3.65
C PHE A 58 5.70 -14.47 -2.65
N ALA A 59 6.35 -13.33 -2.41
CA ALA A 59 5.78 -12.19 -1.72
C ALA A 59 5.98 -10.93 -2.55
N TRP A 60 5.05 -9.99 -2.42
CA TRP A 60 5.09 -8.71 -3.09
C TRP A 60 4.40 -7.65 -2.24
N ASP A 61 4.62 -6.41 -2.62
CA ASP A 61 4.01 -5.25 -2.00
C ASP A 61 3.22 -4.46 -3.06
N TYR A 62 2.33 -3.60 -2.60
CA TYR A 62 1.57 -2.70 -3.46
C TYR A 62 2.00 -1.27 -3.20
N ASN A 63 2.19 -0.50 -4.27
CA ASN A 63 2.39 0.93 -4.19
C ASN A 63 1.30 1.65 -4.97
N LEU A 64 0.70 2.69 -4.39
CA LEU A 64 -0.27 3.51 -5.10
C LEU A 64 0.47 4.54 -5.94
N ASN A 65 0.43 4.37 -7.26
CA ASN A 65 0.90 5.39 -8.18
C ASN A 65 -0.06 6.59 -8.12
N SER A 66 0.37 7.65 -7.45
CA SER A 66 -0.46 8.84 -7.21
C SER A 66 -0.84 9.59 -8.50
N TYR A 67 -0.04 9.44 -9.57
CA TYR A 67 -0.31 10.07 -10.86
C TYR A 67 -1.39 9.32 -11.65
N LEU A 68 -1.27 7.99 -11.71
CA LEU A 68 -2.20 7.14 -12.46
C LEU A 68 -3.43 6.71 -11.64
N ARG A 69 -3.43 6.96 -10.33
CA ARG A 69 -4.42 6.47 -9.35
C ARG A 69 -4.62 4.96 -9.44
N GLN A 70 -3.55 4.23 -9.72
CA GLN A 70 -3.54 2.78 -9.87
C GLN A 70 -2.51 2.18 -8.93
N TYR A 71 -2.80 0.99 -8.42
CA TYR A 71 -1.83 0.24 -7.62
C TYR A 71 -0.91 -0.57 -8.53
N GLU A 72 0.37 -0.53 -8.22
CA GLU A 72 1.41 -1.29 -8.89
C GLU A 72 1.97 -2.35 -7.95
N ILE A 73 2.23 -3.53 -8.49
CA ILE A 73 2.92 -4.61 -7.78
C ILE A 73 4.41 -4.28 -7.79
N ILE A 74 4.99 -4.16 -6.59
CA ILE A 74 6.40 -3.86 -6.37
C ILE A 74 7.07 -4.95 -5.54
N HIS A 75 8.40 -5.03 -5.65
CA HIS A 75 9.24 -5.99 -4.92
C HIS A 75 8.78 -7.45 -5.00
N LEU A 76 8.26 -7.87 -6.15
CA LEU A 76 7.87 -9.26 -6.38
C LEU A 76 9.12 -10.16 -6.29
N ARG A 77 9.18 -11.00 -5.25
CA ARG A 77 10.38 -11.80 -4.94
C ARG A 77 10.03 -13.15 -4.30
N PRO A 78 10.88 -14.18 -4.50
CA PRO A 78 10.74 -15.43 -3.78
C PRO A 78 11.14 -15.28 -2.31
N VAL A 79 10.43 -15.97 -1.44
CA VAL A 79 10.67 -15.98 0.01
C VAL A 79 10.76 -17.41 0.53
N CYS A 80 11.41 -17.55 1.68
CA CYS A 80 11.43 -18.81 2.40
C CYS A 80 10.03 -19.17 2.92
N GLN A 81 9.79 -20.46 3.17
CA GLN A 81 8.60 -20.94 3.88
C GLN A 81 8.37 -20.22 5.22
N CYS A 82 9.43 -19.84 5.92
CA CYS A 82 9.35 -19.09 7.17
C CYS A 82 8.98 -17.60 6.99
N GLY A 83 8.80 -17.13 5.76
CA GLY A 83 8.48 -15.73 5.43
C GLY A 83 9.69 -14.79 5.31
N CYS A 84 10.91 -15.27 5.57
CA CYS A 84 12.12 -14.48 5.44
C CYS A 84 12.58 -14.40 3.97
N GLU A 85 13.17 -13.27 3.60
CA GLU A 85 13.79 -13.07 2.30
C GLU A 85 14.99 -13.99 2.10
N LEU A 86 15.23 -14.38 0.85
CA LEU A 86 16.34 -15.24 0.50
C LEU A 86 17.56 -14.38 0.14
N SER A 87 18.71 -14.71 0.72
CA SER A 87 20.00 -14.10 0.40
C SER A 87 20.75 -14.98 -0.60
N LYS A 88 21.59 -14.38 -1.44
CA LYS A 88 22.53 -15.15 -2.26
C LYS A 88 23.61 -15.74 -1.36
N ASN A 89 23.90 -17.03 -1.52
CA ASN A 89 25.01 -17.65 -0.78
C ASN A 89 26.34 -17.15 -1.36
N ALA A 90 27.06 -16.30 -0.61
CA ALA A 90 28.29 -15.65 -1.06
C ALA A 90 29.58 -16.45 -0.77
N ASN A 91 29.47 -17.70 -0.31
CA ASN A 91 30.63 -18.55 -0.03
C ASN A 91 31.23 -19.11 -1.34
N GLY A 92 32.03 -18.29 -2.00
CA GLY A 92 32.84 -18.64 -3.17
C GLY A 92 33.34 -17.39 -3.87
N SER A 93 34.59 -17.04 -3.61
CA SER A 93 35.34 -15.91 -4.15
C SER A 93 35.24 -15.79 -5.68
N THR A 94 34.42 -14.85 -6.16
CA THR A 94 34.74 -13.86 -7.21
C THR A 94 33.53 -12.95 -7.42
N VAL A 95 33.81 -11.65 -7.44
CA VAL A 95 32.96 -10.65 -8.09
C VAL A 95 32.73 -11.14 -9.52
N HIS A 96 31.47 -11.16 -9.98
CA HIS A 96 30.93 -11.74 -11.22
C HIS A 96 30.33 -13.15 -11.07
N TYR A 97 29.00 -13.19 -10.91
CA TYR A 97 28.13 -14.36 -11.10
C TYR A 97 28.39 -15.60 -10.21
N SER A 98 28.26 -15.48 -8.88
CA SER A 98 28.04 -16.67 -8.04
C SER A 98 26.64 -17.24 -8.31
N TYR A 99 26.59 -18.16 -9.27
CA TYR A 99 25.43 -18.97 -9.64
C TYR A 99 25.08 -19.97 -8.54
N GLY A 100 23.78 -20.20 -8.30
CA GLY A 100 23.32 -21.56 -8.00
C GLY A 100 22.45 -21.79 -6.76
N THR A 101 22.59 -21.04 -5.65
CA THR A 101 21.76 -21.29 -4.47
C THR A 101 21.41 -20.05 -3.65
N LEU A 102 20.13 -19.97 -3.29
CA LEU A 102 19.56 -18.98 -2.39
C LEU A 102 19.49 -19.58 -0.98
N ILE A 103 19.82 -18.81 0.06
CA ILE A 103 19.78 -19.27 1.45
C ILE A 103 18.88 -18.37 2.28
N CYS A 104 18.06 -18.98 3.14
CA CYS A 104 17.30 -18.24 4.13
C CYS A 104 18.19 -17.95 5.35
N PRO A 105 18.46 -16.66 5.68
CA PRO A 105 19.31 -16.33 6.82
C PRO A 105 18.67 -16.70 8.17
N LYS A 106 17.33 -16.82 8.22
CA LYS A 106 16.59 -17.15 9.44
C LYS A 106 16.61 -18.64 9.79
N CYS A 107 16.41 -19.52 8.81
CA CYS A 107 16.27 -20.96 9.04
C CYS A 107 17.37 -21.81 8.40
N GLY A 108 18.33 -21.20 7.69
CA GLY A 108 19.44 -21.88 7.04
C GLY A 108 19.06 -22.75 5.84
N LYS A 109 17.78 -22.83 5.47
CA LYS A 109 17.32 -23.62 4.31
C LYS A 109 17.88 -23.02 3.02
N THR A 110 18.40 -23.89 2.18
CA THR A 110 18.86 -23.57 0.83
C THR A 110 17.75 -23.84 -0.19
N TYR A 111 17.78 -23.06 -1.25
CA TYR A 111 16.85 -23.06 -2.36
C TYR A 111 17.66 -23.04 -3.66
N PRO A 112 17.17 -23.69 -4.73
CA PRO A 112 17.83 -23.63 -6.02
C PRO A 112 17.82 -22.20 -6.57
N GLU A 113 18.53 -21.97 -7.66
CA GLU A 113 18.36 -20.72 -8.41
C GLU A 113 16.93 -20.61 -8.97
N ILE A 114 16.46 -19.37 -9.09
CA ILE A 114 15.18 -19.02 -9.71
C ILE A 114 15.44 -18.27 -11.00
N TYR A 115 14.78 -18.68 -12.07
CA TYR A 115 14.91 -18.02 -13.37
C TYR A 115 14.00 -16.79 -13.42
N GLU A 116 14.46 -15.74 -14.11
CA GLU A 116 13.65 -14.54 -14.33
C GLU A 116 12.32 -14.86 -15.03
N GLU A 117 12.32 -15.85 -15.92
CA GLU A 117 11.12 -16.38 -16.59
C GLU A 117 10.08 -16.89 -15.60
N ASP A 118 10.48 -17.58 -14.53
CA ASP A 118 9.55 -18.06 -13.49
C ASP A 118 8.88 -16.90 -12.74
N ILE A 119 9.62 -15.80 -12.52
CA ILE A 119 9.10 -14.60 -11.87
C ILE A 119 8.12 -13.87 -12.80
N LEU A 120 8.45 -13.76 -14.09
CA LEU A 120 7.60 -13.14 -15.10
C LEU A 120 6.31 -13.94 -15.33
N ASP A 121 6.40 -15.27 -15.38
CA ASP A 121 5.23 -16.12 -15.50
C ASP A 121 4.33 -16.05 -14.26
N PHE A 122 4.93 -16.03 -13.07
CA PHE A 122 4.15 -15.81 -11.85
C PHE A 122 3.46 -14.45 -11.85
N LYS A 123 4.12 -13.38 -12.32
CA LYS A 123 3.50 -12.05 -12.45
C LYS A 123 2.24 -12.07 -13.33
N LYS A 124 2.26 -12.83 -14.44
CA LYS A 124 1.07 -12.98 -15.31
C LYS A 124 -0.07 -13.68 -14.56
N VAL A 125 0.23 -14.76 -13.84
CA VAL A 125 -0.76 -15.51 -13.03
C VAL A 125 -1.34 -14.62 -11.93
N LEU A 126 -0.48 -13.90 -11.20
CA LEU A 126 -0.89 -12.97 -10.15
C LEU A 126 -1.87 -11.90 -10.67
N LEU A 127 -1.56 -11.29 -11.82
CA LEU A 127 -2.45 -10.30 -12.43
C LEU A 127 -3.77 -10.93 -12.90
N TYR A 128 -3.73 -12.13 -13.46
CA TYR A 128 -4.93 -12.87 -13.83
C TYR A 128 -5.82 -13.15 -12.60
N ASP A 129 -5.24 -13.61 -11.50
CA ASP A 129 -5.99 -13.92 -10.27
C ASP A 129 -6.64 -12.67 -9.66
N ILE A 130 -5.91 -11.55 -9.63
CA ILE A 130 -6.45 -10.27 -9.13
C ILE A 130 -7.59 -9.77 -10.03
N ASN A 131 -7.39 -9.76 -11.35
CA ASN A 131 -8.37 -9.23 -12.30
C ASN A 131 -9.66 -10.07 -12.37
N ASN A 132 -9.58 -11.37 -12.07
CA ASN A 132 -10.72 -12.28 -12.08
C ASN A 132 -11.26 -12.59 -10.67
N ASP A 133 -10.79 -11.88 -9.63
CA ASP A 133 -11.21 -12.08 -8.23
C ASP A 133 -11.00 -13.53 -7.71
N LEU A 134 -9.97 -14.21 -8.20
CA LEU A 134 -9.60 -15.60 -7.87
C LEU A 134 -8.54 -15.70 -6.76
N TYR A 135 -8.14 -14.58 -6.18
CA TYR A 135 -7.16 -14.56 -5.10
C TYR A 135 -7.74 -15.10 -3.78
N PRO A 136 -6.91 -15.67 -2.89
CA PRO A 136 -7.33 -16.05 -1.56
C PRO A 136 -7.83 -14.82 -0.79
N LYS A 137 -9.12 -14.78 -0.50
CA LYS A 137 -9.71 -13.78 0.38
C LYS A 137 -9.39 -14.23 1.80
N GLU A 138 -8.54 -13.47 2.50
CA GLU A 138 -8.33 -13.72 3.92
C GLU A 138 -9.69 -13.63 4.62
N ASN A 139 -10.10 -14.71 5.29
CA ASN A 139 -11.23 -14.66 6.21
C ASN A 139 -10.81 -13.76 7.36
N ILE A 140 -11.17 -12.47 7.28
CA ILE A 140 -11.07 -11.53 8.39
C ILE A 140 -11.94 -12.14 9.50
N LYS A 141 -11.29 -12.76 10.49
CA LYS A 141 -11.91 -13.20 11.74
C LYS A 141 -11.84 -12.07 12.75
#